data_AF-A0A951SZ49-F1
#
_entry.id   AF-A0A951SZ49-F1
#
_cell.length_a   1.000
_cell.length_b   1.000
_cell.length_c   1.000
_cell.angle_alpha   90.00
_cell.angle_beta   90.00
_cell.angle_gamma   90.00
#
_symmetry.space_group_name_H-M   'P 1'
#
loop_
_entity.id
_entity.type
_entity.pdbx_description
1 polymer ?
#
loop_
_entity_poly.entity_id
_entity_poly.type
_entity_poly.pdbx_seq_one_letter_code
_entity_poly.pdbx_strand_id
1 'polypeptide(L)'
;DMILDWTGDVIEGQVLEYCDSNDTTKWNISGLTDWFKGNLGFEPTVDIESIKRQKDTQFLFYNQLAKSIQEFYDQKVASVSKGEFEYVERRITLDIIDIRWKEHLYQMDQLREGIWTTSYSERNPLVEYKIQGFQIFETVLDSIKSQIIEALFRIQIVGPVEREQSVSNRNQGQEQHTQLESFGSGNVAGAMKPNQKEANPTIVSGGGASRRRGSRRNRRK
;
A
#
# COMPACT_ATOMS: atom_id res chain seq x y z
N ASP A 1 0.22 1.56 22.62
CA ASP A 1 -0.35 1.52 21.26
C ASP A 1 -0.06 0.21 20.56
N MET A 2 -0.89 -0.16 19.59
CA MET A 2 -0.72 -1.36 18.74
C MET A 2 0.61 -1.35 17.98
N ILE A 3 1.10 -0.17 17.57
CA ILE A 3 2.37 -0.05 16.84
C ILE A 3 3.58 -0.27 17.74
N LEU A 4 3.55 0.19 19.00
CA LEU A 4 4.65 -0.05 19.93
C LEU A 4 4.77 -1.54 20.27
N ASP A 5 3.64 -2.23 20.38
CA ASP A 5 3.54 -3.68 20.55
C ASP A 5 4.17 -4.43 19.36
N TRP A 6 3.71 -4.15 18.13
CA TRP A 6 4.31 -4.73 16.92
C TRP A 6 5.77 -4.33 16.70
N THR A 7 6.17 -3.14 17.15
CA THR A 7 7.58 -2.71 17.09
C THR A 7 8.43 -3.57 18.02
N GLY A 8 7.91 -3.92 19.21
CA GLY A 8 8.49 -4.93 20.10
C GLY A 8 8.65 -6.28 19.40
N ASP A 9 7.58 -6.84 18.84
CA ASP A 9 7.61 -8.13 18.11
C ASP A 9 8.71 -8.17 17.02
N VAL A 10 8.77 -7.12 16.18
CA VAL A 10 9.73 -7.04 15.07
C VAL A 10 11.16 -6.87 15.58
N ILE A 11 11.36 -6.07 16.63
CA ILE A 11 12.67 -5.95 17.29
C ILE A 11 13.09 -7.31 17.87
N GLU A 12 12.21 -8.02 18.57
CA GLU A 12 12.52 -9.32 19.17
C GLU A 12 12.96 -10.33 18.10
N GLY A 13 12.22 -10.41 16.99
CA GLY A 13 12.60 -11.24 15.83
C GLY A 13 13.99 -10.90 15.28
N GLN A 14 14.34 -9.62 15.15
CA GLN A 14 15.66 -9.19 14.65
C GLN A 14 16.79 -9.39 15.67
N VAL A 15 16.50 -9.23 16.97
CA VAL A 15 17.45 -9.57 18.03
C VAL A 15 17.70 -11.09 18.07
N LEU A 16 16.68 -11.91 17.84
CA LEU A 16 16.84 -13.36 17.70
C LEU A 16 17.66 -13.75 16.45
N GLU A 17 17.46 -13.05 15.33
CA GLU A 17 18.17 -13.32 14.06
C GLU A 17 19.66 -12.93 14.10
N TYR A 18 19.99 -11.73 14.60
CA TYR A 18 21.37 -11.22 14.59
C TYR A 18 22.16 -11.46 15.90
N CYS A 19 21.47 -11.71 17.01
CA CYS A 19 22.06 -11.94 18.33
C CYS A 19 21.63 -13.29 18.92
N ASP A 20 21.62 -14.35 18.08
CA ASP A 20 21.48 -15.73 18.55
C ASP A 20 22.60 -16.08 19.56
N SER A 21 22.22 -16.84 20.59
CA SER A 21 23.01 -17.22 21.76
C SER A 21 23.39 -16.10 22.74
N ASN A 22 23.54 -16.48 24.02
CA ASN A 22 24.04 -15.62 25.11
C ASN A 22 25.55 -15.25 24.96
N ASP A 23 26.21 -15.75 23.91
CA ASP A 23 27.63 -15.49 23.59
C ASP A 23 27.76 -14.15 22.82
N THR A 24 27.98 -13.06 23.54
CA THR A 24 28.15 -11.70 22.96
C THR A 24 29.25 -11.57 21.89
N THR A 25 30.12 -12.57 21.71
CA THR A 25 31.16 -12.61 20.67
C THR A 25 30.66 -13.08 19.31
N LYS A 26 29.49 -13.73 19.24
CA LYS A 26 28.87 -14.21 17.98
C LYS A 26 27.89 -13.20 17.37
N TRP A 27 27.48 -12.19 18.15
CA TRP A 27 26.48 -11.21 17.76
C TRP A 27 26.91 -10.37 16.56
N ASN A 28 26.10 -10.34 15.51
CA ASN A 28 26.34 -9.52 14.33
C ASN A 28 25.79 -8.10 14.50
N ILE A 29 26.44 -7.35 15.38
CA ILE A 29 26.04 -5.98 15.74
C ILE A 29 26.13 -5.03 14.54
N SER A 30 27.08 -5.25 13.62
CA SER A 30 27.16 -4.45 12.38
C SER A 30 25.93 -4.68 11.52
N GLY A 31 25.61 -5.94 11.19
CA GLY A 31 24.44 -6.27 10.38
C GLY A 31 23.13 -5.78 10.99
N LEU A 32 22.98 -5.89 12.31
CA LEU A 32 21.83 -5.34 13.02
C LEU A 32 21.76 -3.79 12.91
N THR A 33 22.89 -3.10 13.08
CA THR A 33 22.94 -1.63 12.94
C THR A 33 22.66 -1.18 11.50
N ASP A 34 23.20 -1.90 10.51
CA ASP A 34 22.94 -1.65 9.09
C ASP A 34 21.47 -1.92 8.72
N TRP A 35 20.83 -2.92 9.34
CA TRP A 35 19.39 -3.17 9.24
C TRP A 35 18.56 -2.03 9.85
N PHE A 36 18.93 -1.53 11.04
CA PHE A 36 18.25 -0.40 11.68
C PHE A 36 18.35 0.89 10.86
N LYS A 37 19.53 1.19 10.30
CA LYS A 37 19.72 2.29 9.34
C LYS A 37 18.89 2.07 8.08
N GLY A 38 18.97 0.86 7.53
CA GLY A 38 18.34 0.46 6.28
C GLY A 38 16.83 0.58 6.31
N ASN A 39 16.18 0.07 7.36
CA ASN A 39 14.73 -0.06 7.46
C ASN A 39 14.07 1.07 8.27
N LEU A 40 14.61 1.41 9.44
CA LEU A 40 13.99 2.40 10.34
C LEU A 40 14.59 3.81 10.20
N GLY A 41 15.69 3.98 9.45
CA GLY A 41 16.39 5.26 9.33
C GLY A 41 17.00 5.74 10.65
N PHE A 42 17.23 4.83 11.59
CA PHE A 42 17.62 5.10 12.96
C PHE A 42 18.95 4.43 13.30
N GLU A 43 19.80 5.10 14.08
CA GLU A 43 21.05 4.55 14.60
C GLU A 43 20.89 4.27 16.10
N PRO A 44 20.64 3.01 16.52
CA PRO A 44 20.46 2.69 17.93
C PRO A 44 21.78 2.87 18.68
N THR A 45 21.79 3.82 19.63
CA THR A 45 22.95 4.05 20.49
C THR A 45 22.97 3.01 21.62
N VAL A 46 23.49 1.82 21.33
CA VAL A 46 23.57 0.73 22.31
C VAL A 46 24.97 0.63 22.92
N ASP A 47 25.04 0.72 24.25
CA ASP A 47 26.27 0.46 25.00
C ASP A 47 26.45 -1.04 25.26
N ILE A 48 27.12 -1.70 24.32
CA ILE A 48 27.41 -3.13 24.33
C ILE A 48 28.39 -3.51 25.46
N GLU A 49 29.19 -2.58 25.99
CA GLU A 49 30.19 -2.87 27.02
C GLU A 49 29.56 -3.11 28.39
N SER A 50 28.48 -2.39 28.69
CA SER A 50 27.69 -2.58 29.92
C SER A 50 27.06 -3.97 30.02
N ILE A 51 26.64 -4.55 28.89
CA ILE A 51 25.79 -5.75 28.82
C ILE A 51 26.62 -7.05 28.92
N LYS A 52 27.86 -7.04 28.41
CA LYS A 52 28.79 -8.20 28.32
C LYS A 52 29.08 -8.96 29.64
N ARG A 53 28.70 -8.43 30.81
CA ARG A 53 29.02 -8.98 32.14
C ARG A 53 27.83 -9.62 32.86
N GLN A 54 26.65 -9.64 32.26
CA GLN A 54 25.39 -9.99 32.93
C GLN A 54 24.78 -11.28 32.35
N LYS A 55 24.02 -12.05 33.15
CA LYS A 55 23.55 -13.39 32.75
C LYS A 55 22.47 -13.39 31.66
N ASP A 56 21.75 -12.28 31.51
CA ASP A 56 20.61 -12.14 30.60
C ASP A 56 20.94 -11.11 29.51
N THR A 57 22.09 -11.27 28.86
CA THR A 57 22.67 -10.34 27.88
C THR A 57 21.66 -9.94 26.82
N GLN A 58 20.97 -10.91 26.23
CA GLN A 58 20.00 -10.71 25.15
C GLN A 58 18.76 -9.92 25.60
N PHE A 59 18.20 -10.22 26.78
CA PHE A 59 17.03 -9.52 27.32
C PHE A 59 17.36 -8.06 27.67
N LEU A 60 18.54 -7.80 28.24
CA LEU A 60 18.98 -6.44 28.55
C LEU A 60 19.22 -5.62 27.28
N PHE A 61 19.82 -6.24 26.25
CA PHE A 61 19.99 -5.62 24.93
C PHE A 61 18.65 -5.26 24.28
N TYR A 62 17.68 -6.20 24.28
CA TYR A 62 16.32 -5.96 23.80
C TYR A 62 15.67 -4.77 24.52
N ASN A 63 15.69 -4.73 25.86
CA ASN A 63 15.07 -3.65 26.63
C ASN A 63 15.73 -2.28 26.37
N GLN A 64 17.05 -2.21 26.27
CA GLN A 64 17.76 -0.96 25.96
C GLN A 64 17.38 -0.44 24.57
N LEU A 65 17.29 -1.35 23.58
CA LEU A 65 16.98 -1.00 22.21
C LEU A 65 15.49 -0.64 22.03
N ALA A 66 14.57 -1.39 22.65
CA ALA A 66 13.14 -1.07 22.69
C ALA A 66 12.88 0.31 23.33
N LYS A 67 13.56 0.62 24.44
CA LYS A 67 13.48 1.95 25.09
C LYS A 67 14.02 3.06 24.17
N SER A 68 15.15 2.84 23.51
CA SER A 68 15.74 3.81 22.58
C SER A 68 14.82 4.08 21.37
N ILE A 69 14.13 3.06 20.88
CA ILE A 69 13.16 3.17 19.78
C ILE A 69 11.85 3.83 20.23
N GLN A 70 11.39 3.56 21.46
CA GLN A 70 10.25 4.28 22.04
C GLN A 70 10.57 5.79 22.17
N GLU A 71 11.75 6.14 22.68
CA GLU A 71 12.20 7.54 22.77
C GLU A 71 12.27 8.22 21.39
N PHE A 72 12.70 7.50 20.34
CA PHE A 72 12.70 8.01 18.97
C PHE A 72 11.28 8.18 18.40
N TYR A 73 10.38 7.22 18.66
CA TYR A 73 8.97 7.29 18.27
C TYR A 73 8.27 8.47 18.96
N ASP A 74 8.46 8.66 20.27
CA ASP A 74 7.89 9.76 21.04
C ASP A 74 8.41 11.12 20.56
N GLN A 75 9.71 11.24 20.25
CA GLN A 75 10.27 12.43 19.60
C GLN A 75 9.63 12.71 18.24
N LYS A 76 9.41 11.67 17.44
CA LYS A 76 8.79 11.78 16.12
C LYS A 76 7.33 12.24 16.23
N VAL A 77 6.55 11.65 17.14
CA VAL A 77 5.16 12.06 17.43
C VAL A 77 5.13 13.50 17.95
N ALA A 78 6.08 13.91 18.80
CA ALA A 78 6.19 15.29 19.29
C ALA A 78 6.59 16.31 18.22
N SER A 79 7.29 15.88 17.16
CA SER A 79 7.67 16.76 16.02
C SER A 79 6.53 17.07 15.04
N VAL A 80 5.39 16.38 15.19
CA VAL A 80 4.22 16.43 14.29
C VAL A 80 3.00 16.85 15.11
N SER A 81 1.99 17.46 14.51
CA SER A 81 0.73 17.69 15.23
C SER A 81 0.03 16.33 15.49
N LYS A 82 -0.38 16.06 16.73
CA LYS A 82 -0.88 14.73 17.14
C LYS A 82 -1.98 14.17 16.22
N GLY A 83 -2.93 15.01 15.82
CA GLY A 83 -4.03 14.61 14.95
C GLY A 83 -3.63 14.33 13.49
N GLU A 84 -2.50 14.87 13.03
CA GLU A 84 -1.93 14.54 11.71
C GLU A 84 -1.16 13.22 11.75
N PHE A 85 -0.44 12.96 12.85
CA PHE A 85 0.23 11.67 13.05
C PHE A 85 -0.77 10.51 13.10
N GLU A 86 -1.83 10.60 13.92
CA GLU A 86 -2.90 9.57 14.00
C GLU A 86 -3.60 9.32 12.65
N TYR A 87 -3.72 10.35 11.80
CA TYR A 87 -4.28 10.22 10.46
C TYR A 87 -3.33 9.50 9.51
N VAL A 88 -2.05 9.90 9.50
CA VAL A 88 -0.98 9.27 8.70
C VAL A 88 -0.81 7.81 9.10
N GLU A 89 -0.82 7.52 10.40
CA GLU A 89 -0.77 6.18 10.98
C GLU A 89 -1.86 5.27 10.39
N ARG A 90 -3.12 5.67 10.57
CA ARG A 90 -4.28 4.91 10.08
C ARG A 90 -4.26 4.74 8.56
N ARG A 91 -3.80 5.77 7.83
CA ARG A 91 -3.72 5.74 6.36
C ARG A 91 -2.69 4.70 5.89
N ILE A 92 -1.48 4.75 6.43
CA ILE A 92 -0.39 3.81 6.11
C ILE A 92 -0.78 2.37 6.46
N THR A 93 -1.32 2.16 7.66
CA THR A 93 -1.81 0.84 8.10
C THR A 93 -2.84 0.27 7.13
N LEU A 94 -3.85 1.07 6.73
CA LEU A 94 -4.88 0.62 5.81
C LEU A 94 -4.31 0.34 4.42
N ASP A 95 -3.49 1.24 3.85
CA ASP A 95 -2.90 1.06 2.51
C ASP A 95 -2.02 -0.20 2.44
N ILE A 96 -1.23 -0.51 3.47
CA ILE A 96 -0.37 -1.70 3.51
C ILE A 96 -1.19 -2.98 3.64
N ILE A 97 -2.21 -3.02 4.51
CA ILE A 97 -3.13 -4.15 4.62
C ILE A 97 -3.82 -4.42 3.28
N ASP A 98 -4.27 -3.37 2.60
CA ASP A 98 -4.97 -3.46 1.31
C ASP A 98 -4.08 -4.01 0.18
N ILE A 99 -2.77 -3.74 0.22
CA ILE A 99 -1.79 -4.29 -0.71
C ILE A 99 -1.49 -5.75 -0.36
N ARG A 100 -1.19 -6.03 0.90
CA ARG A 100 -0.78 -7.36 1.36
C ARG A 100 -1.89 -8.40 1.31
N TRP A 101 -3.15 -7.98 1.50
CA TRP A 101 -4.30 -8.86 1.32
C TRP A 101 -4.52 -9.26 -0.14
N LYS A 102 -4.31 -8.34 -1.10
CA LYS A 102 -4.39 -8.66 -2.55
C LYS A 102 -3.30 -9.65 -2.96
N GLU A 103 -2.08 -9.45 -2.45
CA GLU A 103 -0.97 -10.39 -2.66
C GLU A 103 -1.24 -11.76 -2.03
N HIS A 104 -1.80 -11.81 -0.81
CA HIS A 104 -2.22 -13.06 -0.17
C HIS A 104 -3.27 -13.81 -0.99
N LEU A 105 -4.31 -13.12 -1.50
CA LEU A 105 -5.32 -13.75 -2.37
C LEU A 105 -4.72 -14.31 -3.65
N TYR A 106 -3.78 -13.60 -4.27
CA TYR A 106 -3.05 -14.09 -5.44
C TYR A 106 -2.22 -15.35 -5.13
N GLN A 107 -1.53 -15.39 -3.98
CA GLN A 107 -0.81 -16.57 -3.51
C GLN A 107 -1.76 -17.74 -3.18
N MET A 108 -2.96 -17.48 -2.63
CA MET A 108 -3.98 -18.50 -2.41
C MET A 108 -4.53 -19.09 -3.72
N ASP A 109 -4.68 -18.28 -4.76
CA ASP A 109 -5.08 -18.75 -6.10
C ASP A 109 -3.98 -19.62 -6.73
N GLN A 110 -2.71 -19.20 -6.68
CA GLN A 110 -1.57 -20.02 -7.13
C GLN A 110 -1.47 -21.35 -6.38
N LEU A 111 -1.60 -21.33 -5.05
CA LEU A 111 -1.58 -22.54 -4.23
C LEU A 111 -2.69 -23.51 -4.65
N ARG A 112 -3.91 -23.00 -4.85
CA ARG A 112 -5.08 -23.79 -5.30
C ARG A 112 -4.86 -24.45 -6.66
N GLU A 113 -4.15 -23.79 -7.59
CA GLU A 113 -3.77 -24.39 -8.88
C GLU A 113 -2.68 -25.46 -8.71
N GLY A 114 -1.68 -25.22 -7.86
CA GLY A 114 -0.55 -26.13 -7.63
C GLY A 114 -0.90 -27.45 -6.94
N ILE A 115 -1.90 -27.47 -6.06
CA ILE A 115 -2.27 -28.63 -5.20
C ILE A 115 -2.63 -29.91 -5.97
N TRP A 116 -3.15 -29.78 -7.18
CA TRP A 116 -3.43 -30.95 -8.03
C TRP A 116 -2.16 -31.73 -8.38
N THR A 117 -0.99 -31.07 -8.39
CA THR A 117 0.32 -31.72 -8.55
C THR A 117 0.74 -32.47 -7.29
N THR A 118 0.50 -31.90 -6.09
CA THR A 118 0.81 -32.53 -4.79
C THR A 118 -0.05 -33.76 -4.50
N SER A 119 -1.23 -33.85 -5.12
CA SER A 119 -2.15 -34.99 -4.98
C SER A 119 -1.57 -36.33 -5.45
N TYR A 120 -0.47 -36.33 -6.20
CA TYR A 120 0.28 -37.53 -6.57
C TYR A 120 1.00 -38.22 -5.40
N SER A 121 1.10 -37.58 -4.23
CA SER A 121 1.85 -38.07 -3.06
C SER A 121 0.99 -38.74 -1.98
N GLU A 122 -0.16 -39.32 -2.34
CA GLU A 122 -1.13 -40.01 -1.45
C GLU A 122 -1.74 -39.15 -0.31
N ARG A 123 -1.31 -37.89 -0.16
CA ARG A 123 -1.84 -36.95 0.83
C ARG A 123 -3.15 -36.31 0.37
N ASN A 124 -4.01 -35.99 1.32
CA ASN A 124 -5.29 -35.35 1.03
C ASN A 124 -5.09 -33.88 0.62
N PRO A 125 -5.45 -33.46 -0.61
CA PRO A 125 -5.21 -32.11 -1.12
C PRO A 125 -5.90 -31.02 -0.29
N LEU A 126 -7.07 -31.31 0.29
CA LEU A 126 -7.80 -30.35 1.12
C LEU A 126 -7.10 -30.09 2.47
N VAL A 127 -6.33 -31.05 2.96
CA VAL A 127 -5.55 -30.90 4.20
C VAL A 127 -4.30 -30.06 3.91
N GLU A 128 -3.57 -30.37 2.84
CA GLU A 128 -2.37 -29.60 2.48
C GLU A 128 -2.69 -28.16 2.06
N TYR A 129 -3.84 -27.91 1.42
CA TYR A 129 -4.31 -26.53 1.19
C TYR A 129 -4.43 -25.72 2.48
N LYS A 130 -4.98 -26.33 3.53
CA LYS A 130 -5.17 -25.67 4.82
C LYS A 130 -3.86 -25.41 5.54
N ILE A 131 -2.94 -26.37 5.50
CA ILE A 131 -1.62 -26.25 6.14
C ILE A 131 -0.79 -25.15 5.44
N GLN A 132 -0.63 -25.25 4.12
CA GLN A 132 0.17 -24.28 3.36
C GLN A 132 -0.51 -22.91 3.30
N GLY A 133 -1.84 -22.87 3.19
CA GLY A 133 -2.62 -21.63 3.23
C GLY A 133 -2.47 -20.89 4.56
N PHE A 134 -2.43 -21.62 5.67
CA PHE A 134 -2.19 -21.05 6.99
C PHE A 134 -0.75 -20.53 7.15
N GLN A 135 0.26 -21.28 6.71
CA GLN A 135 1.67 -20.83 6.72
C GLN A 135 1.89 -19.54 5.91
N ILE A 136 1.25 -19.44 4.73
CA ILE A 136 1.27 -18.23 3.92
C ILE A 136 0.56 -17.07 4.62
N PHE A 137 -0.55 -17.34 5.33
CA PHE A 137 -1.26 -16.32 6.11
C PHE A 137 -0.42 -15.78 7.28
N GLU A 138 0.23 -16.65 8.06
CA GLU A 138 1.17 -16.24 9.12
C GLU A 138 2.29 -15.35 8.56
N THR A 139 2.93 -15.80 7.47
CA THR A 139 3.97 -15.03 6.77
C THR A 139 3.47 -13.65 6.32
N VAL A 140 2.21 -13.54 5.87
CA VAL A 140 1.60 -12.26 5.48
C VAL A 140 1.33 -11.36 6.69
N LEU A 141 0.91 -11.90 7.83
CA LEU A 141 0.70 -11.10 9.05
C LEU A 141 2.01 -10.45 9.54
N ASP A 142 3.09 -11.23 9.62
CA ASP A 142 4.39 -10.72 10.07
C ASP A 142 4.99 -9.73 9.05
N SER A 143 4.76 -9.98 7.76
CA SER A 143 5.09 -9.04 6.68
C SER A 143 4.34 -7.71 6.84
N ILE A 144 3.03 -7.73 7.14
CA ILE A 144 2.20 -6.53 7.38
C ILE A 144 2.75 -5.73 8.55
N LYS A 145 2.99 -6.36 9.72
CA LYS A 145 3.57 -5.69 10.90
C LYS A 145 4.86 -4.95 10.52
N SER A 146 5.80 -5.69 9.93
CA SER A 146 7.14 -5.20 9.57
C SER A 146 7.10 -3.98 8.64
N GLN A 147 6.27 -4.00 7.60
CA GLN A 147 6.15 -2.87 6.66
C GLN A 147 5.45 -1.65 7.25
N ILE A 148 4.46 -1.86 8.12
CA ILE A 148 3.79 -0.73 8.79
C ILE A 148 4.82 0.02 9.63
N ILE A 149 5.65 -0.70 10.40
CA ILE A 149 6.72 -0.10 11.18
C ILE A 149 7.75 0.56 10.26
N GLU A 150 8.24 -0.14 9.23
CA GLU A 150 9.22 0.42 8.27
C GLU A 150 8.72 1.75 7.65
N ALA A 151 7.49 1.77 7.11
CA ALA A 151 6.89 2.96 6.51
C ALA A 151 6.71 4.10 7.53
N LEU A 152 6.23 3.78 8.75
CA LEU A 152 6.03 4.76 9.81
C LEU A 152 7.34 5.34 10.34
N PHE A 153 8.42 4.56 10.39
CA PHE A 153 9.73 5.05 10.85
C PHE A 153 10.48 5.81 9.76
N ARG A 154 10.37 5.41 8.48
CA ARG A 154 10.95 6.15 7.34
C ARG A 154 10.30 7.52 7.07
N ILE A 155 8.99 7.69 7.30
CA ILE A 155 8.29 8.90 6.82
C ILE A 155 8.80 10.18 7.47
N GLN A 156 9.15 11.18 6.67
CA GLN A 156 9.44 12.54 7.15
C GLN A 156 8.28 13.43 6.74
N ILE A 157 7.55 14.00 7.70
CA ILE A 157 6.39 14.85 7.42
C ILE A 157 6.90 16.26 7.10
N VAL A 158 7.11 16.52 5.81
CA VAL A 158 7.66 17.78 5.31
C VAL A 158 6.55 18.83 5.20
N GLY A 159 6.32 19.54 6.29
CA GLY A 159 5.45 20.72 6.33
C GLY A 159 3.94 20.42 6.23
N PRO A 160 3.09 21.47 6.33
CA PRO A 160 1.65 21.30 6.25
C PRO A 160 1.27 20.85 4.84
N VAL A 161 0.81 19.61 4.71
CA VAL A 161 0.11 19.17 3.50
C VAL A 161 -1.17 19.98 3.41
N GLU A 162 -1.15 21.01 2.57
CA GLU A 162 -2.32 21.81 2.24
C GLU A 162 -3.38 20.86 1.70
N ARG A 163 -4.42 20.63 2.51
CA ARG A 163 -5.38 19.56 2.27
C ARG A 163 -6.26 19.97 1.10
N GLU A 164 -5.83 19.63 -0.12
CA GLU A 164 -6.73 19.54 -1.26
C GLU A 164 -7.82 18.54 -0.89
N GLN A 165 -8.95 19.10 -0.43
CA GLN A 165 -10.17 18.37 -0.14
C GLN A 165 -10.73 17.85 -1.46
N SER A 166 -10.14 16.78 -1.97
CA SER A 166 -10.61 16.00 -3.10
C SER A 166 -11.84 15.17 -2.74
N VAL A 167 -12.81 15.81 -2.08
CA VAL A 167 -14.23 15.62 -2.37
C VAL A 167 -14.53 16.12 -3.79
N SER A 168 -13.79 15.58 -4.76
CA SER A 168 -14.14 15.64 -6.16
C SER A 168 -15.45 14.87 -6.28
N ASN A 169 -16.52 15.65 -6.28
CA ASN A 169 -17.90 15.22 -6.38
C ASN A 169 -17.97 14.10 -7.42
N ARG A 170 -18.15 12.86 -6.95
CA ARG A 170 -18.36 11.70 -7.83
C ARG A 170 -19.74 11.89 -8.43
N ASN A 171 -19.78 12.73 -9.48
CA ASN A 171 -20.92 12.97 -10.33
C ASN A 171 -21.41 11.60 -10.79
N GLN A 172 -22.40 11.08 -10.08
CA GLN A 172 -23.20 9.97 -10.52
C GLN A 172 -23.71 10.37 -11.90
N GLY A 173 -23.48 9.50 -12.90
CA GLY A 173 -23.71 9.87 -14.29
C GLY A 173 -25.10 10.42 -14.49
N GLN A 174 -25.21 11.73 -14.72
CA GLN A 174 -26.44 12.32 -15.21
C GLN A 174 -26.60 11.86 -16.64
N GLU A 175 -27.29 10.72 -16.81
CA GLU A 175 -27.78 10.26 -18.09
C GLU A 175 -28.76 11.32 -18.62
N GLN A 176 -28.26 12.27 -19.40
CA GLN A 176 -29.09 13.23 -20.10
C GLN A 176 -29.86 12.51 -21.20
N HIS A 177 -31.02 11.99 -20.83
CA HIS A 177 -32.04 11.49 -21.75
C HIS A 177 -32.40 12.62 -22.72
N THR A 178 -31.73 12.65 -23.88
CA THR A 178 -32.00 13.65 -24.91
C THR A 178 -33.39 13.36 -25.49
N GLN A 179 -34.34 14.19 -25.10
CA GLN A 179 -35.76 13.95 -25.28
C GLN A 179 -36.13 13.95 -26.77
N LEU A 180 -36.93 12.97 -27.17
CA LEU A 180 -37.34 12.72 -28.56
C LEU A 180 -38.38 13.74 -29.02
N GLU A 181 -37.97 14.97 -29.32
CA GLU A 181 -38.80 15.97 -30.00
C GLU A 181 -38.10 16.56 -31.23
N SER A 182 -38.10 15.79 -32.32
CA SER A 182 -37.73 16.26 -33.67
C SER A 182 -38.76 15.81 -34.71
N PHE A 183 -40.04 15.98 -34.37
CA PHE A 183 -41.19 15.78 -35.28
C PHE A 183 -42.35 16.70 -34.87
N GLY A 184 -42.38 17.93 -35.39
CA GLY A 184 -43.57 18.79 -35.26
C GLY A 184 -43.31 20.28 -35.49
N SER A 185 -43.84 20.83 -36.58
CA SER A 185 -43.89 22.27 -36.95
C SER A 185 -42.54 23.01 -37.10
N GLY A 186 -42.39 23.99 -38.00
CA GLY A 186 -43.37 24.56 -38.93
C GLY A 186 -43.31 26.09 -38.94
N ASN A 187 -42.99 26.65 -40.11
CA ASN A 187 -43.05 28.07 -40.51
C ASN A 187 -41.96 29.09 -40.11
N VAL A 188 -41.14 29.41 -41.12
CA VAL A 188 -41.03 30.73 -41.80
C VAL A 188 -40.64 31.99 -40.98
N ALA A 189 -39.39 32.41 -41.22
CA ALA A 189 -38.87 33.75 -41.51
C ALA A 189 -39.31 35.01 -40.73
N GLY A 190 -38.30 35.74 -40.23
CA GLY A 190 -38.35 37.15 -39.81
C GLY A 190 -36.93 37.71 -39.69
N ALA A 191 -36.68 38.96 -40.10
CA ALA A 191 -35.33 39.52 -40.24
C ALA A 191 -34.88 40.37 -39.04
N MET A 192 -33.57 40.42 -38.75
CA MET A 192 -32.75 41.66 -38.73
C MET A 192 -31.24 41.39 -38.50
N LYS A 193 -30.38 42.21 -39.13
CA LYS A 193 -28.93 42.45 -38.87
C LYS A 193 -28.74 43.97 -39.04
N PRO A 194 -27.71 44.67 -38.47
CA PRO A 194 -26.30 44.29 -38.25
C PRO A 194 -25.83 44.56 -36.77
N ASN A 195 -24.56 44.59 -36.33
CA ASN A 195 -23.35 45.17 -36.94
C ASN A 195 -22.03 44.88 -36.16
N GLN A 196 -20.94 44.50 -36.87
CA GLN A 196 -19.48 44.66 -36.57
C GLN A 196 -18.92 44.20 -35.19
N LYS A 197 -17.66 43.82 -34.92
CA LYS A 197 -16.36 43.55 -35.60
C LYS A 197 -15.46 42.93 -34.48
N GLU A 198 -14.35 42.19 -34.65
CA GLU A 198 -13.66 41.40 -35.69
C GLU A 198 -12.58 40.56 -34.93
N ALA A 199 -11.88 39.53 -35.39
CA ALA A 199 -11.72 38.88 -36.70
C ALA A 199 -11.54 37.34 -36.51
N ASN A 200 -10.66 36.67 -37.28
CA ASN A 200 -10.27 35.25 -37.12
C ASN A 200 -8.89 35.02 -37.78
N PRO A 201 -8.08 34.00 -37.40
CA PRO A 201 -7.88 32.90 -38.36
C PRO A 201 -7.66 31.48 -37.80
N THR A 202 -8.30 30.53 -38.47
CA THR A 202 -7.75 29.23 -38.92
C THR A 202 -7.23 28.20 -37.91
N ILE A 203 -7.99 27.11 -37.75
CA ILE A 203 -7.44 25.75 -37.57
C ILE A 203 -7.77 24.94 -38.84
N VAL A 204 -6.80 24.16 -39.32
CA VAL A 204 -6.79 23.54 -40.65
C VAL A 204 -7.72 22.32 -40.77
N SER A 205 -8.32 22.19 -41.95
CA SER A 205 -9.22 21.11 -42.36
C SER A 205 -8.49 19.81 -42.73
N GLY A 206 -9.05 18.67 -42.33
CA GLY A 206 -8.76 17.33 -42.84
C GLY A 206 -9.38 16.26 -41.95
N GLY A 207 -10.52 15.63 -42.24
CA GLY A 207 -11.26 15.54 -43.49
C GLY A 207 -11.10 14.14 -44.10
N GLY A 208 -11.97 13.18 -43.72
CA GLY A 208 -11.80 11.78 -44.16
C GLY A 208 -12.80 10.78 -43.56
N ALA A 209 -14.10 10.95 -43.84
CA ALA A 209 -15.11 9.96 -43.43
C ALA A 209 -15.22 8.80 -44.44
N SER A 210 -15.29 7.55 -43.96
CA SER A 210 -15.94 6.48 -44.74
C SER A 210 -16.54 5.33 -43.90
N ARG A 211 -17.83 5.50 -43.61
CA ARG A 211 -18.91 4.49 -43.63
C ARG A 211 -18.58 3.02 -43.27
N ARG A 212 -19.12 2.60 -42.12
CA ARG A 212 -19.55 1.21 -41.90
C ARG A 212 -20.50 0.73 -43.02
N ARG A 213 -20.32 -0.51 -43.48
CA ARG A 213 -21.37 -1.33 -44.13
C ARG A 213 -21.36 -2.72 -43.52
N GLY A 214 -22.42 -3.08 -42.81
CA GLY A 214 -22.67 -4.47 -42.42
C GLY A 214 -23.25 -5.26 -43.61
N SER A 215 -22.98 -6.56 -43.64
CA SER A 215 -23.64 -7.50 -44.56
C SER A 215 -24.18 -8.71 -43.78
N ARG A 216 -25.45 -9.05 -44.00
CA ARG A 216 -26.14 -10.25 -43.50
C ARG A 216 -26.30 -11.25 -44.66
N ARG A 217 -26.53 -12.53 -44.33
CA ARG A 217 -26.81 -13.70 -45.22
C ARG A 217 -25.57 -14.27 -45.93
N ASN A 218 -25.46 -15.56 -46.25
CA ASN A 218 -26.30 -16.76 -46.01
C ASN A 218 -25.35 -18.00 -46.09
N ARG A 219 -25.43 -19.01 -45.21
CA ARG A 219 -26.27 -20.24 -45.27
C ARG A 219 -25.81 -21.33 -46.28
N ARG A 220 -25.61 -22.56 -45.77
CA ARG A 220 -25.31 -23.86 -46.45
C ARG A 220 -23.84 -24.03 -46.90
N LYS A 221 -23.27 -25.25 -46.95
CA LYS A 221 -23.85 -26.59 -46.71
C LYS A 221 -23.34 -27.22 -45.42
#